data_AF-A0A085Z8P1-F1
#
_entry.id   AF-A0A085Z8P1-F1
#
_cell.length_a   1.000
_cell.length_b   1.000
_cell.length_c   1.000
_cell.angle_alpha   90.00
_cell.angle_beta   90.00
_cell.angle_gamma   90.00
#
_symmetry.space_group_name_H-M   'P 1'
#
loop_
_entity.id
_entity.type
_entity.pdbx_description
1 polymer ?
#
loop_
_entity_poly.entity_id
_entity_poly.type
_entity_poly.pdbx_seq_one_letter_code
_entity_poly.pdbx_strand_id
1 'polypeptide(L)'
;MKNNPSLKGLLVAAVVFVGAFGIYNFFLAKKNYYLVDNPTPNTYYYKINNGAEGIVSAGQFVKVDLKKGKNSIKVFDQNKKMLYDSAFEVNKIRGLINIAHKDYYINDQYYGYNLKKDSLLLALDKTKIDGKDYYGGPKHFNKLYTDDFYYNVDEDYDQLIKNIQKVESRSKIFRKQDYLNYYKEYYKF
;
A
#
# COMPACT_ATOMS: atom_id res chain seq x y z
N MET A 1 -47.21 25.46 -1.68
CA MET A 1 -46.67 25.13 -0.34
C MET A 1 -46.20 26.41 0.33
N LYS A 2 -46.66 26.72 1.56
CA LYS A 2 -46.23 27.91 2.33
C LYS A 2 -44.70 27.92 2.46
N ASN A 3 -44.10 29.08 2.27
CA ASN A 3 -42.67 29.31 2.37
C ASN A 3 -42.23 29.03 3.82
N ASN A 4 -41.81 27.79 4.12
CA ASN A 4 -41.32 27.38 5.45
C ASN A 4 -39.78 27.41 5.43
N PRO A 5 -39.15 28.43 6.04
CA PRO A 5 -37.70 28.60 6.03
C PRO A 5 -36.98 27.40 6.65
N SER A 6 -37.55 26.79 7.70
CA SER A 6 -36.97 25.63 8.38
C SER A 6 -36.92 24.40 7.46
N LEU A 7 -37.97 24.16 6.68
CA LEU A 7 -38.00 23.07 5.71
C LEU A 7 -36.98 23.29 4.58
N LYS A 8 -36.85 24.53 4.09
CA LYS A 8 -35.83 24.89 3.09
C LYS A 8 -34.41 24.70 3.62
N GLY A 9 -34.15 25.13 4.86
CA GLY A 9 -32.87 24.93 5.53
C GLY A 9 -32.51 23.44 5.66
N LEU A 10 -33.49 22.61 6.07
CA LEU A 10 -33.31 21.17 6.16
C LEU A 10 -32.98 20.53 4.80
N LEU A 11 -33.67 20.93 3.74
CA LEU A 11 -33.41 20.42 2.38
C LEU A 11 -32.01 20.81 1.88
N VAL A 12 -31.57 22.05 2.10
CA VAL A 12 -30.21 22.49 1.75
C VAL A 12 -29.17 21.71 2.55
N ALA A 13 -29.36 21.55 3.86
CA ALA A 13 -28.46 20.76 4.70
C ALA A 13 -28.35 19.30 4.24
N ALA A 14 -29.47 18.68 3.86
CA ALA A 14 -29.50 17.32 3.34
C ALA A 14 -28.73 17.21 2.01
N VAL A 15 -28.92 18.15 1.08
CA VAL A 15 -28.18 18.18 -0.20
C VAL A 15 -26.68 18.36 0.04
N VAL A 16 -26.29 19.30 0.91
CA VAL A 16 -24.87 19.51 1.25
C VAL A 16 -24.27 18.27 1.89
N PHE A 17 -25.00 17.60 2.79
CA PHE A 17 -24.55 16.35 3.42
C PHE A 17 -24.35 15.23 2.39
N VAL A 18 -25.32 15.00 1.51
CA VAL A 18 -25.21 13.98 0.44
C VAL A 18 -24.06 14.32 -0.51
N GLY A 19 -23.89 15.59 -0.86
CA GLY A 19 -22.77 16.07 -1.67
C GLY A 19 -21.41 15.81 -1.01
N ALA A 20 -21.26 16.15 0.27
CA ALA A 20 -20.04 15.89 1.03
C ALA A 20 -19.77 14.38 1.17
N PHE A 21 -20.80 13.58 1.42
CA PHE A 21 -20.70 12.12 1.48
C PHE A 21 -20.28 11.52 0.13
N GLY A 22 -20.84 12.02 -0.97
CA GLY A 22 -20.45 11.64 -2.33
C GLY A 22 -18.98 11.96 -2.60
N ILE A 23 -18.55 13.21 -2.33
CA ILE A 23 -17.16 13.61 -2.51
C ILE A 23 -16.22 12.70 -1.70
N TYR A 24 -16.57 12.42 -0.45
CA TYR A 24 -15.77 11.54 0.39
C TYR A 24 -15.65 10.13 -0.21
N ASN A 25 -16.76 9.49 -0.57
CA ASN A 25 -16.73 8.10 -1.03
C ASN A 25 -16.13 7.93 -2.43
N PHE A 26 -16.31 8.90 -3.33
CA PHE A 26 -15.78 8.80 -4.69
C PHE A 26 -14.32 9.26 -4.83
N PHE A 27 -13.86 10.21 -4.00
CA PHE A 27 -12.54 10.82 -4.18
C PHE A 27 -11.59 10.67 -2.98
N LEU A 28 -12.10 10.57 -1.75
CA LEU A 28 -11.26 10.56 -0.54
C LEU A 28 -11.18 9.19 0.15
N ALA A 29 -12.16 8.33 -0.08
CA ALA A 29 -12.24 7.05 0.60
C ALA A 29 -11.06 6.15 0.18
N LYS A 30 -10.29 5.75 1.18
CA LYS A 30 -9.12 4.92 0.98
C LYS A 30 -9.55 3.52 0.55
N LYS A 31 -8.99 3.05 -0.56
CA LYS A 31 -9.23 1.69 -1.05
C LYS A 31 -8.56 0.69 -0.11
N ASN A 32 -9.31 -0.32 0.31
CA ASN A 32 -8.84 -1.41 1.18
C ASN A 32 -8.91 -2.71 0.40
N TYR A 33 -7.76 -3.23 0.00
CA TYR A 33 -7.64 -4.46 -0.77
C TYR A 33 -6.30 -5.13 -0.52
N TYR A 34 -6.21 -6.39 -0.92
CA TYR A 34 -4.98 -7.17 -0.87
C TYR A 34 -4.47 -7.38 -2.29
N LEU A 35 -3.16 -7.47 -2.42
CA LEU A 35 -2.50 -7.79 -3.67
C LEU A 35 -1.70 -9.06 -3.53
N VAL A 36 -1.70 -9.86 -4.59
CA VAL A 36 -0.58 -10.75 -4.91
C VAL A 36 0.30 -10.00 -5.89
N ASP A 37 1.56 -9.78 -5.54
CA ASP A 37 2.52 -9.04 -6.37
C ASP A 37 3.66 -9.93 -6.84
N ASN A 38 4.05 -9.73 -8.09
CA ASN A 38 5.16 -10.41 -8.72
C ASN A 38 6.11 -9.40 -9.39
N PRO A 39 7.25 -9.10 -8.77
CA PRO A 39 8.22 -8.16 -9.32
C PRO A 39 9.22 -8.86 -10.26
N THR A 40 9.06 -10.16 -10.53
CA THR A 40 10.00 -10.97 -11.33
C THR A 40 9.56 -11.07 -12.79
N PRO A 41 10.44 -11.54 -13.71
CA PRO A 41 10.05 -11.85 -15.08
C PRO A 41 9.32 -13.20 -15.24
N ASN A 42 9.12 -13.96 -14.17
CA ASN A 42 8.45 -15.25 -14.23
C ASN A 42 6.94 -15.09 -14.12
N THR A 43 6.18 -16.11 -14.53
CA THR A 43 4.74 -16.21 -14.27
C THR A 43 4.52 -17.25 -13.17
N TYR A 44 3.64 -16.94 -12.23
CA TYR A 44 3.28 -17.85 -11.15
C TYR A 44 1.78 -18.15 -11.18
N TYR A 45 1.44 -19.39 -10.84
CA TYR A 45 0.07 -19.79 -10.54
C TYR A 45 -0.06 -19.95 -9.03
N TYR A 46 -1.24 -19.66 -8.50
CA TYR A 46 -1.46 -19.78 -7.06
C TYR A 46 -2.89 -20.14 -6.70
N LYS A 47 -3.08 -20.72 -5.52
CA LYS A 47 -4.39 -20.99 -4.93
C LYS A 47 -4.40 -20.52 -3.50
N ILE A 48 -5.28 -19.58 -3.17
CA ILE A 48 -5.46 -19.07 -1.81
C ILE A 48 -6.60 -19.84 -1.15
N ASN A 49 -6.40 -20.33 0.07
CA ASN A 49 -7.39 -21.06 0.87
C ASN A 49 -8.06 -22.22 0.11
N ASN A 50 -7.29 -22.95 -0.71
CA ASN A 50 -7.77 -24.00 -1.63
C ASN A 50 -8.87 -23.54 -2.62
N GLY A 51 -8.99 -22.23 -2.88
CA GLY A 51 -9.90 -21.67 -3.86
C GLY A 51 -9.45 -21.86 -5.31
N ALA A 52 -10.04 -21.05 -6.19
CA ALA A 52 -9.70 -21.04 -7.61
C ALA A 52 -8.23 -20.72 -7.87
N GLU A 53 -7.70 -21.25 -8.97
CA GLU A 53 -6.34 -20.94 -9.43
C GLU A 53 -6.30 -19.50 -9.96
N GLY A 54 -5.43 -18.68 -9.37
CA GLY A 54 -5.02 -17.39 -9.89
C GLY A 54 -3.72 -17.48 -10.68
N ILE A 55 -3.47 -16.48 -11.51
CA ILE A 55 -2.24 -16.29 -12.29
C ILE A 55 -1.72 -14.88 -12.04
N VAL A 56 -0.42 -14.74 -11.87
CA VAL A 56 0.25 -13.44 -11.83
C VAL A 56 1.49 -13.48 -12.74
N SER A 57 1.47 -12.71 -13.82
CA SER A 57 2.55 -12.70 -14.80
C SER A 57 3.68 -11.78 -14.38
N ALA A 58 4.72 -11.73 -15.21
CA ALA A 58 5.89 -10.89 -15.02
C ALA A 58 5.55 -9.43 -14.70
N GLY A 59 6.09 -8.90 -13.60
CA GLY A 59 5.91 -7.51 -13.19
C GLY A 59 4.47 -7.11 -12.79
N GLN A 60 3.53 -8.05 -12.75
CA GLN A 60 2.13 -7.77 -12.47
C GLN A 60 1.79 -7.87 -10.98
N PHE A 61 0.68 -7.23 -10.62
CA PHE A 61 -0.04 -7.46 -9.37
C PHE A 61 -1.50 -7.80 -9.68
N VAL A 62 -2.13 -8.57 -8.81
CA VAL A 62 -3.54 -8.95 -8.91
C VAL A 62 -4.22 -8.72 -7.58
N LYS A 63 -5.42 -8.11 -7.62
CA LYS A 63 -6.26 -7.94 -6.44
C LYS A 63 -6.86 -9.28 -6.04
N VAL A 64 -6.79 -9.57 -4.75
CA VAL A 64 -7.32 -10.82 -4.19
C VAL A 64 -8.14 -10.55 -2.95
N ASP A 65 -9.09 -11.44 -2.70
CA ASP A 65 -9.90 -11.42 -1.49
C ASP A 65 -9.23 -12.28 -0.40
N LEU A 66 -8.93 -11.65 0.73
CA LEU A 66 -8.44 -12.32 1.93
C LEU A 66 -9.37 -12.02 3.11
N LYS A 67 -9.50 -13.00 3.99
CA LYS A 67 -10.22 -12.84 5.27
C LYS A 67 -9.22 -12.54 6.37
N LYS A 68 -9.62 -11.77 7.38
CA LYS A 68 -8.81 -11.60 8.59
C LYS A 68 -8.58 -12.96 9.28
N GLY A 69 -7.42 -13.10 9.92
CA GLY A 69 -6.96 -14.34 10.55
C GLY A 69 -6.13 -15.21 9.60
N LYS A 70 -6.15 -16.52 9.85
CA LYS A 70 -5.31 -17.48 9.13
C LYS A 70 -5.79 -17.70 7.71
N ASN A 71 -4.86 -17.61 6.77
CA ASN A 71 -5.03 -17.94 5.37
C ASN A 71 -3.91 -18.89 4.93
N SER A 72 -4.08 -19.56 3.80
CA SER A 72 -3.05 -20.36 3.16
C SER A 72 -2.92 -20.03 1.68
N ILE A 73 -1.75 -20.31 1.11
CA ILE A 73 -1.47 -20.16 -0.30
C ILE A 73 -0.58 -21.31 -0.79
N LYS A 74 -0.96 -21.89 -1.91
CA LYS A 74 -0.13 -22.79 -2.72
C LYS A 74 0.34 -22.03 -3.94
N VAL A 75 1.63 -22.13 -4.25
CA VAL A 75 2.25 -21.43 -5.38
C VAL A 75 2.95 -22.42 -6.28
N PHE A 76 2.82 -22.20 -7.59
CA PHE A 76 3.33 -23.06 -8.64
C PHE A 76 4.11 -22.22 -9.65
N ASP A 77 5.09 -22.85 -10.29
CA ASP A 77 5.85 -22.26 -11.40
C ASP A 77 5.05 -22.27 -12.70
N GLN A 78 5.68 -21.79 -13.79
CA GLN A 78 5.07 -21.74 -15.13
C GLN A 78 4.66 -23.11 -15.67
N ASN A 79 5.30 -24.19 -15.21
CA ASN A 79 5.01 -25.57 -15.59
C ASN A 79 3.99 -26.22 -14.65
N LYS A 80 3.34 -25.43 -13.77
CA LYS A 80 2.43 -25.88 -12.72
C LYS A 80 3.06 -26.83 -11.71
N LYS A 81 4.38 -26.84 -11.58
CA LYS A 81 5.07 -27.55 -10.51
C LYS A 81 4.96 -26.73 -9.23
N MET A 82 4.54 -27.37 -8.14
CA MET A 82 4.42 -26.69 -6.85
C MET A 82 5.79 -26.22 -6.37
N LEU A 83 5.87 -24.93 -6.04
CA LEU A 83 7.04 -24.30 -5.45
C LEU A 83 6.98 -24.35 -3.92
N TYR A 84 5.83 -23.99 -3.35
CA TYR A 84 5.59 -24.06 -1.91
C TYR A 84 4.10 -24.05 -1.56
N ASP A 85 3.81 -24.47 -0.33
CA ASP A 85 2.53 -24.35 0.35
C ASP A 85 2.79 -23.70 1.72
N SER A 86 2.08 -22.62 2.01
CA SER A 86 2.37 -21.81 3.19
C SER A 86 1.11 -21.20 3.80
N ALA A 87 1.15 -20.99 5.11
CA ALA A 87 0.11 -20.30 5.86
C ALA A 87 0.62 -18.93 6.33
N PHE A 88 -0.28 -17.96 6.40
CA PHE A 88 0.01 -16.60 6.85
C PHE A 88 -1.21 -15.99 7.54
N GLU A 89 -0.99 -14.97 8.35
CA GLU A 89 -2.02 -14.32 9.14
C GLU A 89 -2.27 -12.89 8.67
N VAL A 90 -3.54 -12.56 8.43
CA VAL A 90 -4.01 -11.27 7.96
C VAL A 90 -4.60 -10.51 9.13
N ASN A 91 -3.96 -9.42 9.56
CA ASN A 91 -4.40 -8.65 10.72
C ASN A 91 -5.20 -7.41 10.30
N LYS A 92 -4.81 -6.78 9.18
CA LYS A 92 -5.43 -5.55 8.67
C LYS A 92 -6.25 -5.81 7.42
N ILE A 93 -7.03 -4.80 7.02
CA ILE A 93 -7.93 -4.84 5.84
C ILE A 93 -7.22 -4.55 4.51
N ARG A 94 -5.90 -4.68 4.49
CA ARG A 94 -5.04 -4.46 3.33
C ARG A 94 -3.76 -5.27 3.54
N GLY A 95 -3.07 -5.57 2.47
CA GLY A 95 -1.79 -6.26 2.55
C GLY A 95 -1.25 -6.68 1.19
N LEU A 96 -0.04 -7.20 1.22
CA LEU A 96 0.70 -7.64 0.05
C LEU A 96 1.18 -9.07 0.28
N ILE A 97 0.86 -9.97 -0.64
CA ILE A 97 1.47 -11.28 -0.78
C ILE A 97 2.61 -11.14 -1.79
N ASN A 98 3.83 -11.29 -1.30
CA ASN A 98 5.06 -11.35 -2.08
C ASN A 98 5.27 -12.79 -2.53
N ILE A 99 4.68 -13.14 -3.67
CA ILE A 99 4.63 -14.53 -4.16
C ILE A 99 6.02 -15.08 -4.49
N ALA A 100 6.97 -14.19 -4.82
CA ALA A 100 8.29 -14.54 -5.29
C ALA A 100 9.39 -14.35 -4.22
N HIS A 101 9.03 -14.00 -2.99
CA HIS A 101 9.96 -13.72 -1.88
C HIS A 101 11.07 -12.74 -2.26
N LYS A 102 10.75 -11.73 -3.07
CA LYS A 102 11.70 -10.68 -3.47
C LYS A 102 11.78 -9.56 -2.45
N ASP A 103 12.79 -8.71 -2.60
CA ASP A 103 13.00 -7.59 -1.71
C ASP A 103 12.02 -6.45 -1.99
N TYR A 104 11.34 -6.02 -0.94
CA TYR A 104 10.54 -4.81 -0.87
C TYR A 104 11.07 -3.93 0.25
N TYR A 105 10.72 -2.66 0.15
CA TYR A 105 11.08 -1.63 1.11
C TYR A 105 9.85 -0.85 1.49
N ILE A 106 9.57 -0.79 2.79
CA ILE A 106 8.50 0.02 3.35
C ILE A 106 9.12 1.32 3.84
N ASN A 107 8.78 2.42 3.18
CA ASN A 107 9.34 3.73 3.48
C ASN A 107 8.28 4.61 4.14
N ASP A 108 8.65 5.26 5.24
CA ASP A 108 7.83 6.30 5.84
C ASP A 108 8.12 7.65 5.18
N GLN A 109 7.06 8.28 4.66
CA GLN A 109 7.11 9.67 4.23
C GLN A 109 6.53 10.56 5.32
N TYR A 110 7.33 11.53 5.75
CA TYR A 110 6.95 12.48 6.79
C TYR A 110 6.38 13.76 6.22
N TYR A 111 5.38 14.29 6.91
CA TYR A 111 4.59 15.44 6.52
C TYR A 111 4.38 16.37 7.71
N GLY A 112 4.28 17.67 7.46
CA GLY A 112 4.05 18.67 8.51
C GLY A 112 4.64 20.03 8.16
N TYR A 113 4.22 21.06 8.89
CA TYR A 113 4.75 22.41 8.74
C TYR A 113 6.21 22.50 9.23
N ASN A 114 7.08 23.23 8.51
CA ASN A 114 8.51 23.43 8.83
C ASN A 114 9.37 22.15 8.93
N LEU A 115 9.02 21.11 8.17
CA LEU A 115 9.76 19.84 8.18
C LEU A 115 11.14 19.99 7.54
N LYS A 116 12.20 19.94 8.36
CA LYS A 116 13.59 19.88 7.89
C LYS A 116 13.90 18.46 7.40
N LYS A 117 13.55 18.16 6.15
CA LYS A 117 13.66 16.81 5.56
C LYS A 117 15.05 16.20 5.71
N ASP A 118 16.10 16.98 5.45
CA ASP A 118 17.48 16.49 5.54
C ASP A 118 17.88 16.14 6.98
N SER A 119 17.51 16.98 7.95
CA SER A 119 17.74 16.69 9.36
C SER A 119 16.98 15.45 9.82
N LEU A 120 15.75 15.26 9.33
CA LEU A 120 14.94 14.10 9.66
C LEU A 120 15.51 12.82 9.04
N LEU A 121 15.92 12.85 7.78
CA LEU A 121 16.57 11.72 7.10
C LEU A 121 17.84 11.27 7.80
N LEU A 122 18.65 12.23 8.26
CA LEU A 122 19.90 11.97 8.97
C LEU A 122 19.67 11.45 10.41
N ALA A 123 18.57 11.85 11.04
CA ALA A 123 18.20 11.38 12.38
C ALA A 123 17.60 9.97 12.37
N LEU A 124 17.03 9.55 11.24
CA LEU A 124 16.50 8.22 11.03
C LEU A 124 17.63 7.23 10.68
N ASP A 125 17.34 5.95 10.86
CA ASP A 125 18.29 4.87 10.59
C ASP A 125 18.67 4.80 9.09
N LYS A 126 19.61 3.93 8.76
CA LYS A 126 19.99 3.64 7.38
C LYS A 126 19.68 2.20 7.04
N THR A 127 19.24 1.98 5.82
CA THR A 127 19.10 0.64 5.25
C THR A 127 20.11 0.46 4.15
N LYS A 128 20.91 -0.60 4.25
CA LYS A 128 21.89 -0.96 3.22
C LYS A 128 21.20 -1.75 2.12
N ILE A 129 21.25 -1.25 0.89
CA ILE A 129 20.71 -1.90 -0.30
C ILE A 129 21.84 -1.98 -1.32
N ASP A 130 22.20 -3.21 -1.72
CA ASP A 130 23.29 -3.47 -2.68
C ASP A 130 24.63 -2.80 -2.29
N GLY A 131 24.94 -2.77 -0.99
CA GLY A 131 26.18 -2.18 -0.47
C GLY A 131 26.16 -0.65 -0.32
N LYS A 132 25.10 0.04 -0.75
CA LYS A 132 24.92 1.48 -0.55
C LYS A 132 23.96 1.76 0.60
N ASP A 133 24.29 2.75 1.43
CA ASP A 133 23.43 3.18 2.52
C ASP A 133 22.35 4.15 2.02
N TYR A 134 21.09 3.86 2.35
CA TYR A 134 19.94 4.71 2.09
C TYR A 134 19.40 5.27 3.41
N TYR A 135 19.28 6.59 3.50
CA TYR A 135 18.83 7.30 4.69
C TYR A 135 17.31 7.24 4.84
N GLY A 136 16.80 7.47 6.06
CA GLY A 136 15.37 7.36 6.35
C GLY A 136 14.90 5.96 6.74
N GLY A 137 15.82 4.99 6.80
CA GLY A 137 15.61 3.67 7.41
C GLY A 137 14.43 2.88 6.83
N PRO A 138 14.28 2.75 5.49
CA PRO A 138 13.18 1.97 4.94
C PRO A 138 13.25 0.52 5.44
N LYS A 139 12.13 -0.01 5.94
CA LYS A 139 12.07 -1.36 6.48
C LYS A 139 12.11 -2.38 5.34
N HIS A 140 13.13 -3.24 5.34
CA HIS A 140 13.26 -4.33 4.39
C HIS A 140 12.24 -5.45 4.67
N PHE A 141 11.66 -5.99 3.60
CA PHE A 141 10.70 -7.07 3.64
C PHE A 141 10.91 -8.04 2.47
N ASN A 142 11.01 -9.34 2.76
CA ASN A 142 11.08 -10.41 1.75
C ASN A 142 10.26 -11.67 2.12
N LYS A 143 9.46 -11.59 3.19
CA LYS A 143 8.60 -12.70 3.62
C LYS A 143 7.38 -12.81 2.70
N LEU A 144 6.58 -13.86 2.89
CA LEU A 144 5.39 -14.13 2.07
C LEU A 144 4.34 -13.01 2.15
N TYR A 145 4.08 -12.48 3.34
CA TYR A 145 2.96 -11.56 3.58
C TYR A 145 3.34 -10.41 4.51
N THR A 146 2.83 -9.22 4.20
CA THR A 146 2.87 -8.05 5.10
C THR A 146 1.63 -7.19 4.95
N ASP A 147 1.22 -6.59 6.07
CA ASP A 147 0.21 -5.53 6.14
C ASP A 147 0.75 -4.29 6.87
N ASP A 148 2.07 -4.18 6.97
CA ASP A 148 2.75 -3.14 7.76
C ASP A 148 3.01 -1.86 6.97
N PHE A 149 2.07 -1.46 6.11
CA PHE A 149 2.18 -0.27 5.28
C PHE A 149 0.84 0.46 5.12
N TYR A 150 0.90 1.75 4.81
CA TYR A 150 -0.28 2.56 4.51
C TYR A 150 -0.65 2.47 3.02
N TYR A 151 0.27 2.75 2.10
CA TYR A 151 0.03 2.69 0.65
C TYR A 151 0.62 1.43 0.03
N ASN A 152 -0.15 0.76 -0.83
CA ASN A 152 0.28 -0.42 -1.55
C ASN A 152 1.19 -0.09 -2.74
N VAL A 153 1.74 -1.10 -3.41
CA VAL A 153 2.65 -0.91 -4.57
C VAL A 153 1.98 -0.20 -5.74
N ASP A 154 0.65 -0.30 -5.88
CA ASP A 154 -0.17 0.32 -6.92
C ASP A 154 -0.82 1.65 -6.50
N GLU A 155 -0.49 2.18 -5.31
CA GLU A 155 -1.05 3.43 -4.78
C GLU A 155 0.02 4.51 -4.67
N ASP A 156 -0.25 5.72 -5.15
CA ASP A 156 0.63 6.87 -4.92
C ASP A 156 0.41 7.52 -3.56
N TYR A 157 1.44 8.21 -3.07
CA TYR A 157 1.28 9.11 -1.92
C TYR A 157 0.32 10.25 -2.27
N ASP A 158 -0.40 10.76 -1.27
CA ASP A 158 -1.28 11.92 -1.46
C ASP A 158 -0.45 13.12 -1.98
N GLN A 159 -0.86 13.70 -3.11
CA GLN A 159 -0.18 14.86 -3.70
C GLN A 159 -0.38 16.13 -2.87
N LEU A 160 -1.52 16.25 -2.18
CA LEU A 160 -1.86 17.37 -1.32
C LEU A 160 -2.00 16.88 0.12
N ILE A 161 -1.15 17.40 0.99
CA ILE A 161 -1.24 17.13 2.41
C ILE A 161 -2.08 18.24 3.04
N LYS A 162 -3.14 17.85 3.77
CA LYS A 162 -3.92 18.80 4.57
C LYS A 162 -2.97 19.54 5.52
N ASN A 163 -3.27 20.78 5.90
CA ASN A 163 -2.38 21.57 6.75
C ASN A 163 -2.25 20.91 8.15
N ILE A 164 -1.25 20.04 8.33
CA ILE A 164 -1.02 19.33 9.59
C ILE A 164 -0.03 20.17 10.41
N GLN A 165 -0.51 20.69 11.54
CA GLN A 165 0.31 21.47 12.49
C GLN A 165 1.39 20.61 13.18
N LYS A 166 1.23 19.28 13.16
CA LYS A 166 2.15 18.29 13.74
C LYS A 166 2.86 17.49 12.63
N VAL A 167 4.00 16.91 12.97
CA VAL A 167 4.67 15.96 12.08
C VAL A 167 3.90 14.64 12.12
N GLU A 168 3.45 14.18 10.95
CA GLU A 168 2.83 12.86 10.74
C GLU A 168 3.64 12.07 9.71
N SER A 169 3.52 10.75 9.71
CA SER A 169 4.11 9.90 8.69
C SER A 169 3.08 8.95 8.08
N ARG A 170 3.30 8.57 6.82
CA ARG A 170 2.61 7.46 6.18
C ARG A 170 3.61 6.58 5.46
N SER A 171 3.45 5.27 5.61
CA SER A 171 4.30 4.29 4.95
C SER A 171 3.78 3.91 3.56
N LYS A 172 4.66 3.72 2.59
CA LYS A 172 4.37 3.03 1.32
C LYS A 172 5.30 1.84 1.15
N ILE A 173 4.76 0.72 0.69
CA ILE A 173 5.56 -0.43 0.26
C ILE A 173 5.98 -0.27 -1.21
N PHE A 174 7.24 -0.55 -1.49
CA PHE A 174 7.83 -0.46 -2.82
C PHE A 174 8.52 -1.78 -3.17
N ARG A 175 8.46 -2.17 -4.45
CA ARG A 175 9.45 -3.12 -4.98
C ARG A 175 10.83 -2.48 -4.91
N LYS A 176 11.89 -3.28 -4.77
CA LYS A 176 13.26 -2.77 -4.68
C LYS A 176 13.60 -1.67 -5.69
N GLN A 177 13.43 -1.93 -7.00
CA GLN A 177 13.81 -0.96 -8.02
C GLN A 177 12.96 0.32 -7.96
N ASP A 178 11.67 0.18 -7.68
CA ASP A 178 10.76 1.33 -7.55
C ASP A 178 11.15 2.21 -6.36
N TYR A 179 11.59 1.60 -5.25
CA TYR A 179 12.12 2.35 -4.10
C TYR A 179 13.37 3.14 -4.48
N LEU A 180 14.31 2.52 -5.21
CA LEU A 180 15.54 3.19 -5.64
C LEU A 180 15.25 4.39 -6.54
N ASN A 181 14.30 4.23 -7.47
CA ASN A 181 13.86 5.30 -8.35
C ASN A 181 13.18 6.43 -7.55
N TYR A 182 12.23 6.08 -6.68
CA TYR A 182 11.57 7.03 -5.78
C TYR A 182 12.57 7.80 -4.92
N TYR A 183 13.54 7.11 -4.31
CA TYR A 183 14.54 7.73 -3.45
C TYR A 183 15.37 8.76 -4.22
N LYS A 184 15.82 8.40 -5.42
CA LYS A 184 16.58 9.28 -6.31
C LYS A 184 15.78 10.53 -6.70
N GLU A 185 14.53 10.34 -7.12
CA GLU A 185 13.68 11.45 -7.57
C GLU A 185 13.24 12.37 -6.42
N TYR A 186 12.84 11.78 -5.29
CA TYR A 186 12.28 12.51 -4.17
C TYR A 186 13.34 13.26 -3.36
N TYR A 187 14.49 12.62 -3.10
CA TYR A 187 15.57 13.20 -2.30
C TYR A 187 16.68 13.83 -3.14
N LYS A 188 16.65 13.68 -4.48
CA LYS A 188 17.61 14.28 -5.43
C LYS A 188 19.08 13.92 -5.14
N PHE A 189 19.33 12.69 -4.69
CA PHE A 189 20.67 12.11 -4.49
C PHE A 189 21.16 11.32 -5.70
#